data_AF-A0A2H0SLA7-F1
#
_entry.id   AF-A0A2H0SLA7-F1
#
_cell.length_a   1.000
_cell.length_b   1.000
_cell.length_c   1.000
_cell.angle_alpha   90.00
_cell.angle_beta   90.00
_cell.angle_gamma   90.00
#
_symmetry.space_group_name_H-M   'P 1'
#
loop_
_entity.id
_entity.type
_entity.pdbx_description
1 polymer ?
#
loop_
_entity_poly.entity_id
_entity_poly.type
_entity_poly.pdbx_seq_one_letter_code
_entity_poly.pdbx_strand_id
1 'polypeptide(L)'
;MMFEYSSKINKIIEKDPHLAFDIARSPQISESAVPVTVSSLPGITVNKFTRSPIAAWQFALWLTAPEQAKTLLGDMTVAPATRARLSSNSERPYWPILQQSTLQASWLNDPLPNKTTPILSEMIENIANGAAIVETAVRDTGIIIQQLVR
;
A
#
# COMPACT_ATOMS: atom_id res chain seq x y z
N MET A 1 -1.99 -19.23 4.14
CA MET A 1 -1.75 -18.11 3.20
C MET A 1 -2.27 -16.84 3.87
N MET A 2 -1.51 -15.74 3.81
CA MET A 2 -1.87 -14.46 4.42
C MET A 2 -1.61 -13.35 3.41
N PHE A 3 -2.52 -12.37 3.33
CA PHE A 3 -2.34 -11.16 2.55
C PHE A 3 -1.88 -10.04 3.46
N GLU A 4 -0.68 -9.53 3.22
CA GLU A 4 -0.12 -8.40 3.97
C GLU A 4 0.89 -7.62 3.14
N TYR A 5 1.20 -6.40 3.59
CA TYR A 5 2.20 -5.53 2.98
C TYR A 5 3.62 -6.03 3.25
N SER A 6 4.53 -5.74 2.31
CA SER A 6 5.95 -6.12 2.42
C SER A 6 6.65 -5.48 3.63
N SER A 7 6.13 -4.36 4.13
CA SER A 7 6.62 -3.69 5.35
C SER A 7 6.51 -4.57 6.61
N LYS A 8 5.74 -5.66 6.57
CA LYS A 8 5.60 -6.61 7.68
C LYS A 8 6.62 -7.74 7.68
N ILE A 9 7.38 -7.95 6.60
CA ILE A 9 8.31 -9.07 6.47
C ILE A 9 9.31 -9.09 7.64
N ASN A 10 9.98 -7.97 7.91
CA ASN A 10 10.91 -7.88 9.04
C ASN A 10 10.23 -8.19 10.38
N LYS A 11 9.01 -7.69 10.60
CA LYS A 11 8.24 -7.95 11.82
C LYS A 11 7.84 -9.42 11.97
N ILE A 12 7.61 -10.14 10.86
CA ILE A 12 7.34 -11.57 10.88
C ILE A 12 8.61 -12.34 11.27
N ILE A 13 9.74 -12.02 10.65
CA ILE A 13 11.06 -12.61 10.95
C ILE A 13 11.47 -12.34 12.39
N GLU A 14 11.28 -11.12 12.89
CA GLU A 14 11.59 -10.73 14.28
C GLU A 14 10.75 -11.52 15.31
N LYS A 15 9.50 -11.85 14.97
CA LYS A 15 8.62 -12.59 15.87
C LYS A 15 9.00 -14.07 15.98
N ASP A 16 9.40 -14.67 14.87
CA ASP A 16 9.87 -16.05 14.85
C ASP A 16 10.90 -16.24 13.71
N PRO A 17 12.21 -16.17 14.02
CA PRO A 17 13.27 -16.37 13.04
C PRO A 17 13.32 -17.79 12.47
N HIS A 18 12.65 -18.75 13.10
CA HIS A 18 12.59 -20.15 12.65
C HIS A 18 11.37 -20.44 11.76
N LEU A 19 10.46 -19.47 11.61
CA LEU A 19 9.30 -19.62 10.75
C LEU A 19 9.75 -19.80 9.29
N ALA A 20 9.47 -20.97 8.73
CA ALA A 20 9.63 -21.21 7.30
C ALA A 20 8.45 -20.57 6.55
N PHE A 21 8.70 -19.46 5.87
CA PHE A 21 7.73 -18.81 5.00
C PHE A 21 8.40 -18.26 3.75
N ASP A 22 7.57 -18.01 2.73
CA ASP A 22 7.97 -17.35 1.49
C ASP A 22 6.92 -16.29 1.13
N ILE A 23 7.26 -15.41 0.20
CA ILE A 23 6.35 -14.40 -0.32
C ILE A 23 6.07 -14.63 -1.80
N ALA A 24 4.85 -14.33 -2.22
CA ALA A 24 4.44 -14.40 -3.60
C ALA A 24 3.63 -13.14 -3.97
N ARG A 25 3.47 -12.89 -5.27
CA ARG A 25 2.57 -11.84 -5.75
C ARG A 25 1.12 -12.21 -5.40
N SER A 26 0.29 -11.20 -5.17
CA SER A 26 -1.15 -11.41 -4.99
C SER A 26 -1.73 -12.12 -6.23
N PRO A 27 -2.59 -13.14 -6.05
CA PRO A 27 -3.33 -13.75 -7.14
C PRO A 27 -4.08 -12.69 -7.94
N GLN A 28 -4.17 -12.92 -9.25
CA GLN A 28 -4.86 -12.05 -10.20
C GLN A 28 -6.07 -12.80 -10.74
N ILE A 29 -7.14 -12.06 -11.06
CA ILE A 29 -8.30 -12.62 -11.75
C ILE A 29 -7.86 -13.04 -13.15
N SER A 30 -8.16 -14.27 -13.55
CA SER A 30 -7.68 -14.89 -14.79
C SER A 30 -8.03 -14.09 -16.06
N GLU A 31 -9.16 -13.40 -16.05
CA GLU A 31 -9.65 -12.58 -17.16
C GLU A 31 -9.15 -11.13 -17.13
N SER A 32 -8.37 -10.74 -16.11
CA SER A 32 -7.85 -9.37 -16.03
C SER A 32 -6.71 -9.14 -17.02
N ALA A 33 -6.89 -8.19 -17.93
CA ALA A 33 -5.86 -7.78 -18.88
C ALA A 33 -4.67 -7.07 -18.23
N VAL A 34 -4.88 -6.45 -17.06
CA VAL A 34 -3.86 -5.69 -16.34
C VAL A 34 -3.71 -6.26 -14.93
N PRO A 35 -2.51 -6.71 -14.53
CA PRO A 35 -2.28 -7.12 -13.15
C PRO A 35 -2.30 -5.89 -12.25
N VAL A 36 -3.02 -5.99 -11.12
CA VAL A 36 -3.17 -4.91 -10.15
C VAL A 36 -2.79 -5.41 -8.77
N THR A 37 -2.02 -4.60 -8.04
CA THR A 37 -1.82 -4.76 -6.59
C THR A 37 -2.11 -3.44 -5.89
N VAL A 38 -2.40 -3.48 -4.60
CA VAL A 38 -2.66 -2.27 -3.80
C VAL A 38 -1.37 -1.81 -3.16
N SER A 39 -1.05 -0.52 -3.31
CA SER A 39 0.04 0.13 -2.56
C SER A 39 -0.46 0.94 -1.38
N SER A 40 0.35 0.98 -0.32
CA SER A 40 0.26 1.96 0.74
C SER A 40 1.46 2.90 0.62
N LEU A 41 1.19 4.18 0.31
CA LEU A 41 2.23 5.18 0.04
C LEU A 41 2.18 6.27 1.12
N PRO A 42 2.99 6.17 2.18
CA PRO A 42 3.10 7.25 3.15
C PRO A 42 3.78 8.45 2.51
N GLY A 43 3.13 9.61 2.60
CA GLY A 43 3.67 10.90 2.13
C GLY A 43 4.18 11.75 3.30
N ILE A 44 5.27 12.49 3.07
CA ILE A 44 5.72 13.53 4.01
C ILE A 44 4.91 14.79 3.72
N THR A 45 4.33 15.38 4.76
CA THR A 45 3.54 16.62 4.65
C THR A 45 4.11 17.69 5.57
N VAL A 46 3.95 18.95 5.17
CA VAL A 46 4.33 20.12 5.99
C VAL A 46 3.08 20.76 6.54
N ASN A 47 3.05 20.95 7.86
CA ASN A 47 1.93 21.60 8.54
C ASN A 47 1.77 23.05 8.04
N LYS A 48 0.55 23.43 7.64
CA LYS A 48 0.21 24.78 7.18
C LYS A 48 0.50 25.88 8.21
N PHE A 49 0.49 25.55 9.50
CA PHE A 49 0.72 26.48 10.61
C PHE A 49 2.17 26.52 11.11
N THR A 50 3.10 25.89 10.40
CA THR A 50 4.52 25.93 10.77
C THR A 50 5.07 27.36 10.77
N ARG A 51 5.93 27.68 11.73
CA ARG A 51 6.62 28.97 11.81
C ARG A 51 7.70 29.13 10.73
N SER A 52 8.18 28.03 10.17
CA SER A 52 9.23 28.03 9.15
C SER A 52 8.89 27.04 8.02
N PRO A 53 7.98 27.41 7.09
CA PRO A 53 7.54 26.52 6.03
C PRO A 53 8.67 26.19 5.05
N ILE A 54 9.57 27.14 4.79
CA ILE A 54 10.71 26.96 3.89
C ILE A 54 11.65 25.88 4.43
N ALA A 55 12.06 25.97 5.70
CA ALA A 55 12.96 24.99 6.30
C ALA A 55 12.31 23.59 6.39
N ALA A 56 11.02 23.53 6.72
CA ALA A 56 10.28 22.27 6.77
C ALA A 56 10.22 21.58 5.39
N TRP A 57 9.96 22.35 4.32
CA TRP A 57 9.99 21.81 2.95
C TRP A 57 11.39 21.41 2.51
N GLN A 58 12.42 22.20 2.84
CA GLN A 58 13.81 21.85 2.57
C GLN A 58 14.20 20.52 3.24
N PHE A 59 13.78 20.31 4.49
CA PHE A 59 14.00 19.04 5.19
C PHE A 59 13.26 17.88 4.52
N ALA A 60 11.98 18.06 4.14
CA ALA A 60 11.21 17.03 3.45
C ALA A 60 11.85 16.63 2.10
N LEU A 61 12.35 17.60 1.34
CA LEU A 61 13.07 17.37 0.08
C LEU A 61 14.42 16.67 0.33
N TRP A 62 15.16 17.09 1.35
CA TRP A 62 16.41 16.45 1.74
C TRP A 62 16.19 15.00 2.16
N LEU A 63 15.14 14.71 2.95
CA LEU A 63 14.84 13.35 3.42
C LEU A 63 14.46 12.40 2.28
N THR A 64 13.84 12.93 1.21
CA THR A 64 13.42 12.16 0.04
C THR A 64 14.45 12.12 -1.08
N ALA A 65 15.58 12.82 -0.92
CA ALA A 65 16.67 12.77 -1.88
C ALA A 65 17.29 11.36 -1.96
N PRO A 66 17.88 10.97 -3.11
CA PRO A 66 18.25 9.59 -3.39
C PRO A 66 19.13 8.92 -2.33
N GLU A 67 20.13 9.63 -1.80
CA GLU A 67 21.07 9.13 -0.79
C GLU A 67 20.40 8.95 0.58
N GLN A 68 19.62 9.94 1.02
CA GLN A 68 18.89 9.88 2.30
C GLN A 68 17.82 8.79 2.28
N ALA A 69 17.06 8.72 1.19
CA ALA A 69 16.11 7.64 0.96
C ALA A 69 16.81 6.28 0.90
N LYS A 70 18.10 6.20 0.51
CA LYS A 70 18.82 4.92 0.46
C LYS A 70 19.13 4.40 1.84
N THR A 71 19.58 5.28 2.71
CA THR A 71 19.79 4.96 4.11
C THR A 71 18.47 4.61 4.80
N LEU A 72 17.42 5.43 4.62
CA LEU A 72 16.12 5.19 5.26
C LEU A 72 15.47 3.88 4.82
N LEU A 73 15.52 3.58 3.52
CA LEU A 73 15.00 2.33 2.97
C LEU A 73 15.99 1.17 3.13
N GLY A 74 17.21 1.44 3.60
CA GLY A 74 18.28 0.48 3.92
C GLY A 74 17.75 -0.70 4.71
N ASP A 75 17.04 -0.34 5.78
CA ASP A 75 16.65 -1.25 6.86
C ASP A 75 15.20 -1.72 6.71
N MET A 76 14.47 -1.22 5.70
CA MET A 76 13.08 -1.54 5.46
C MET A 76 12.90 -2.52 4.29
N THR A 77 12.00 -3.49 4.44
CA THR A 77 11.52 -4.37 3.36
C THR A 77 10.44 -3.70 2.52
N VAL A 78 10.73 -2.48 2.06
CA VAL A 78 9.81 -1.69 1.23
C VAL A 78 10.49 -1.25 -0.06
N ALA A 79 9.71 -1.18 -1.13
CA ALA A 79 10.19 -0.69 -2.40
C ALA A 79 10.31 0.85 -2.39
N PRO A 80 11.32 1.44 -3.05
CA PRO A 80 11.46 2.87 -3.21
C PRO A 80 10.34 3.41 -4.10
N ALA A 81 9.85 4.60 -3.76
CA ALA A 81 8.85 5.31 -4.57
C ALA A 81 9.42 5.78 -5.93
N THR A 82 10.74 5.90 -6.08
CA THR A 82 11.38 6.44 -7.28
C THR A 82 11.78 5.35 -8.27
N ARG A 83 11.35 5.49 -9.54
CA ARG A 83 11.66 4.53 -10.62
C ARG A 83 13.16 4.31 -10.84
N ALA A 84 13.97 5.36 -10.73
CA ALA A 84 15.43 5.28 -10.89
C ALA A 84 16.10 4.30 -9.91
N ARG A 85 15.47 4.07 -8.74
CA ARG A 85 15.96 3.12 -7.73
C ARG A 85 15.29 1.76 -7.80
N LEU A 86 14.16 1.66 -8.49
CA LEU A 86 13.60 0.35 -8.83
C LEU A 86 14.53 -0.38 -9.79
N SER A 87 15.18 0.31 -10.74
CA SER A 87 16.07 -0.33 -11.73
C SER A 87 17.44 -0.78 -11.18
N SER A 88 17.83 -0.40 -9.96
CA SER A 88 19.07 -0.92 -9.37
C SER A 88 18.88 -2.36 -8.93
N ASN A 89 19.69 -3.27 -9.47
CA ASN A 89 19.69 -4.66 -9.04
C ASN A 89 20.14 -4.70 -7.57
N SER A 90 19.29 -5.21 -6.69
CA SER A 90 19.54 -5.27 -5.26
C SER A 90 19.65 -6.73 -4.85
N GLU A 91 20.68 -7.09 -4.09
CA GLU A 91 20.87 -8.44 -3.55
C GLU A 91 19.90 -8.77 -2.39
N ARG A 92 18.94 -7.88 -2.11
CA ARG A 92 17.97 -8.06 -1.03
C ARG A 92 17.07 -9.27 -1.30
N PRO A 93 16.78 -10.08 -0.26
CA PRO A 93 15.78 -11.13 -0.34
C PRO A 93 14.45 -10.61 -0.88
N TYR A 94 13.83 -11.38 -1.77
CA TYR A 94 12.52 -11.11 -2.37
C TYR A 94 12.40 -9.84 -3.23
N TRP A 95 13.49 -9.12 -3.47
CA TRP A 95 13.49 -7.87 -4.23
C TRP A 95 12.82 -7.97 -5.61
N PRO A 96 13.04 -9.01 -6.43
CA PRO A 96 12.38 -9.11 -7.74
C PRO A 96 10.85 -9.14 -7.65
N ILE A 97 10.32 -9.79 -6.61
CA ILE A 97 8.87 -9.90 -6.37
C ILE A 97 8.31 -8.53 -5.97
N LEU A 98 8.98 -7.83 -5.06
CA LEU A 98 8.58 -6.50 -4.60
C LEU A 98 8.68 -5.45 -5.72
N GLN A 99 9.73 -5.50 -6.52
CA GLN A 99 9.92 -4.63 -7.68
C GLN A 99 8.79 -4.79 -8.68
N GLN A 100 8.47 -6.03 -9.09
CA GLN A 100 7.39 -6.30 -10.03
C GLN A 100 6.04 -5.86 -9.47
N SER A 101 5.78 -6.12 -8.19
CA SER A 101 4.55 -5.70 -7.51
C SER A 101 4.42 -4.18 -7.47
N THR A 102 5.52 -3.45 -7.26
CA THR A 102 5.53 -1.98 -7.24
C THR A 102 5.19 -1.38 -8.59
N LEU A 103 5.65 -1.99 -9.70
CA LEU A 103 5.30 -1.54 -11.05
C LEU A 103 3.82 -1.75 -11.40
N GLN A 104 3.17 -2.70 -10.72
CA GLN A 104 1.75 -3.05 -10.90
C GLN A 104 0.85 -2.39 -9.85
N ALA A 105 1.43 -1.56 -8.99
CA ALA A 105 0.72 -1.01 -7.86
C ALA A 105 -0.23 0.12 -8.28
N SER A 106 -1.47 0.02 -7.82
CA SER A 106 -2.45 1.08 -7.84
C SER A 106 -2.55 1.71 -6.45
N TRP A 107 -2.83 3.00 -6.41
CA TRP A 107 -3.12 3.74 -5.20
C TRP A 107 -4.56 4.24 -5.26
N LEU A 108 -5.35 3.89 -4.25
CA LEU A 108 -6.69 4.43 -4.05
C LEU A 108 -6.59 5.61 -3.06
N ASN A 109 -6.88 6.82 -3.54
CA ASN A 109 -6.96 7.99 -2.68
C ASN A 109 -8.35 8.06 -2.03
N ASP A 110 -8.45 7.57 -0.80
CA ASP A 110 -9.67 7.67 0.00
C ASP A 110 -9.58 8.87 0.96
N PRO A 111 -10.43 9.91 0.80
CA PRO A 111 -10.40 11.09 1.66
C PRO A 111 -10.96 10.83 3.07
N LEU A 112 -11.78 9.79 3.26
CA LEU A 112 -12.49 9.51 4.52
C LEU A 112 -12.38 8.03 4.91
N PRO A 113 -11.15 7.48 5.02
CA PRO A 113 -10.92 6.04 5.20
C PRO A 113 -11.58 5.50 6.48
N ASN A 114 -11.71 6.34 7.51
CA ASN A 114 -12.36 5.98 8.77
C ASN A 114 -13.87 5.74 8.65
N LYS A 115 -14.51 6.26 7.59
CA LYS A 115 -15.95 6.08 7.34
C LYS A 115 -16.20 5.07 6.22
N THR A 116 -15.42 5.13 5.15
CA THR A 116 -15.55 4.25 3.98
C THR A 116 -15.09 2.82 4.25
N THR A 117 -14.01 2.62 5.02
CA THR A 117 -13.46 1.28 5.29
C THR A 117 -14.48 0.36 5.97
N PRO A 118 -15.17 0.77 7.07
CA PRO A 118 -16.19 -0.07 7.68
C PRO A 118 -17.33 -0.43 6.71
N ILE A 119 -17.77 0.51 5.87
CA ILE A 119 -18.84 0.30 4.88
C ILE A 119 -18.41 -0.74 3.84
N LEU A 120 -17.20 -0.60 3.30
CA LEU A 120 -16.66 -1.55 2.32
C LEU A 120 -16.40 -2.93 2.93
N SER A 121 -15.91 -2.99 4.17
CA SER A 121 -15.73 -4.25 4.89
C SER A 121 -17.05 -4.96 5.11
N GLU A 122 -18.09 -4.26 5.57
CA GLU A 122 -19.42 -4.82 5.77
C GLU A 122 -20.01 -5.35 4.45
N MET A 123 -19.85 -4.63 3.34
CA MET A 123 -20.25 -5.09 2.02
C MET A 123 -19.55 -6.41 1.64
N ILE A 124 -18.23 -6.49 1.82
CA ILE A 124 -17.44 -7.68 1.51
C ILE A 124 -17.85 -8.86 2.40
N GLU A 125 -18.04 -8.63 3.70
CA GLU A 125 -18.46 -9.65 4.66
C GLU A 125 -19.87 -10.18 4.33
N ASN A 126 -20.81 -9.29 3.97
CA ASN A 126 -22.16 -9.69 3.58
C ASN A 126 -22.17 -10.54 2.30
N ILE A 127 -21.34 -10.21 1.31
CA ILE A 127 -21.16 -11.03 0.10
C ILE A 127 -20.53 -12.39 0.46
N ALA A 128 -19.46 -12.38 1.26
CA ALA A 128 -18.73 -13.59 1.64
C ALA A 128 -19.60 -14.56 2.45
N ASN A 129 -20.50 -14.04 3.29
CA ASN A 129 -21.45 -14.82 4.09
C ASN A 129 -22.72 -15.21 3.31
N GLY A 130 -22.87 -14.78 2.05
CA GLY A 130 -24.05 -15.04 1.23
C GLY A 130 -25.31 -14.27 1.66
N ALA A 131 -25.16 -13.24 2.50
CA ALA A 131 -26.25 -12.39 2.96
C ALA A 131 -26.70 -11.37 1.90
N ALA A 132 -25.86 -11.11 0.89
CA ALA A 132 -26.17 -10.21 -0.22
C ALA A 132 -25.62 -10.73 -1.55
N ILE A 133 -26.31 -10.40 -2.64
CA ILE A 133 -25.86 -10.65 -4.01
C ILE A 133 -24.89 -9.53 -4.42
N VAL A 134 -23.82 -9.87 -5.15
CA VAL A 134 -22.74 -8.95 -5.54
C VAL A 134 -23.28 -7.68 -6.18
N GLU A 135 -24.17 -7.78 -7.17
CA GLU A 135 -24.69 -6.62 -7.89
C GLU A 135 -25.44 -5.65 -6.97
N THR A 136 -26.30 -6.18 -6.10
CA THR A 136 -27.08 -5.38 -5.14
C THR A 136 -26.18 -4.74 -4.09
N ALA A 137 -25.25 -5.51 -3.52
CA ALA A 137 -24.32 -5.05 -2.50
C ALA A 137 -23.44 -3.89 -2.99
N VAL A 138 -22.91 -4.00 -4.22
CA VAL A 138 -22.10 -2.95 -4.84
C VAL A 138 -22.93 -1.70 -5.12
N ARG A 139 -24.15 -1.86 -5.66
CA ARG A 139 -25.03 -0.73 -5.95
C ARG A 139 -25.41 0.04 -4.68
N ASP A 140 -25.87 -0.66 -3.67
CA ASP A 140 -26.38 -0.06 -2.43
C ASP A 140 -25.23 0.61 -1.66
N THR A 141 -24.06 -0.03 -1.59
CA THR A 141 -22.84 0.58 -1.04
C THR A 141 -22.41 1.83 -1.81
N GLY A 142 -22.52 1.80 -3.14
CA GLY A 142 -22.25 2.95 -3.99
C GLY A 142 -23.12 4.17 -3.64
N ILE A 143 -24.41 3.94 -3.36
CA ILE A 143 -25.33 5.01 -2.93
C ILE A 143 -24.90 5.58 -1.58
N ILE A 144 -24.55 4.73 -0.61
CA ILE A 144 -24.11 5.16 0.73
C ILE A 144 -22.85 6.02 0.63
N ILE A 145 -21.85 5.59 -0.13
CA ILE A 145 -20.60 6.34 -0.30
C ILE A 145 -20.86 7.68 -1.00
N GLN A 146 -21.73 7.73 -2.01
CA GLN A 146 -22.08 8.99 -2.69
C GLN A 146 -22.73 10.00 -1.74
N GLN A 147 -23.59 9.54 -0.82
CA GLN A 147 -24.19 10.41 0.20
C GLN A 147 -23.16 10.92 1.21
N LEU A 148 -22.13 10.13 1.48
CA LEU A 148 -21.07 10.47 2.44
C LEU A 148 -20.09 11.54 1.92
N VAL A 149 -19.94 11.65 0.60
CA VAL A 149 -19.04 12.59 -0.07
C VAL A 149 -19.73 13.92 -0.42
N ARG A 150 -21.06 13.96 -0.37
CA ARG A 150 -21.85 15.20 -0.52
C ARG A 150 -21.81 16.04 0.76
#